data_AF-A0A3E2N4R1-F1
#
_entry.id   AF-A0A3E2N4R1-F1
#
_cell.length_a   1.000
_cell.length_b   1.000
_cell.length_c   1.000
_cell.angle_alpha   90.00
_cell.angle_beta   90.00
_cell.angle_gamma   90.00
#
_symmetry.space_group_name_H-M   'P 1'
#
loop_
_entity.id
_entity.type
_entity.pdbx_description
1 polymer ?
#
loop_
_entity_poly.entity_id
_entity_poly.type
_entity_poly.pdbx_seq_one_letter_code
_entity_poly.pdbx_strand_id
1 'polypeptide(L)'
;MIKWKYLFSVISISIMLIFAIFFFGGIMPQTTLNGVVEQNIKPKREFKTIMNGKYQTEYSNWFADNFPFRTYIVKIYDEIMFNTESIVNGVKAGKNGNLFGEYFTKQSLIGTLDKIQVDNYARNLKFIQDKLEERGKDLIYIITPSKAEVLPEDLPWNYRAAYYSLNETANIIIK
;
A
#
# COMPACT_ATOMS: atom_id res chain seq x y z
N MET A 1 42.61 21.00 5.59
CA MET A 1 41.37 20.40 6.14
C MET A 1 40.17 20.96 5.39
N ILE A 2 39.65 20.24 4.39
CA ILE A 2 38.35 20.57 3.80
C ILE A 2 37.33 20.45 4.94
N LYS A 3 36.69 21.57 5.30
CA LYS A 3 35.67 21.56 6.35
C LYS A 3 34.55 20.65 5.86
N TRP A 4 34.22 19.62 6.63
CA TRP A 4 33.27 18.56 6.30
C TRP A 4 31.92 19.09 5.77
N LYS A 5 31.53 20.29 6.21
CA LYS A 5 30.37 21.05 5.71
C LYS A 5 30.44 21.35 4.21
N TYR A 6 31.58 21.77 3.68
CA TYR A 6 31.73 22.05 2.24
C TYR A 6 31.73 20.78 1.41
N LEU A 7 32.31 19.69 1.93
CA LEU A 7 32.28 18.40 1.25
C LEU A 7 30.85 17.89 1.08
N PHE A 8 30.03 17.95 2.13
CA PHE A 8 28.62 17.56 2.07
C PHE A 8 27.83 18.40 1.06
N SER A 9 28.00 19.73 1.08
CA SER A 9 27.32 20.61 0.13
C SER A 9 27.71 20.32 -1.32
N VAL A 10 29.00 20.09 -1.59
CA VAL A 10 29.48 19.75 -2.95
C VAL A 10 28.89 18.44 -3.43
N ILE A 11 28.80 17.42 -2.56
CA ILE A 11 28.19 16.13 -2.89
C ILE A 11 26.70 16.31 -3.22
N SER A 12 25.94 17.02 -2.38
CA SER A 12 24.51 17.27 -2.60
C SER A 12 24.25 18.01 -3.92
N ILE A 13 25.01 19.08 -4.19
CA ILE A 13 24.91 19.84 -5.44
C ILE A 13 25.25 18.97 -6.65
N SER A 14 26.29 18.13 -6.54
CA SER A 14 26.68 17.22 -7.63
C SER A 14 25.58 16.22 -7.95
N ILE A 15 24.93 15.66 -6.92
CA ILE A 15 23.79 14.75 -7.09
C ILE A 15 22.61 15.45 -7.78
N MET A 16 22.27 16.67 -7.36
CA MET A 16 21.21 17.46 -7.99
C MET A 16 21.51 17.78 -9.46
N LEU A 17 22.77 18.12 -9.78
CA LEU A 17 23.21 18.37 -11.15
C LEU A 17 23.09 17.12 -12.03
N ILE A 18 23.44 15.94 -11.50
CA ILE A 18 23.27 14.66 -12.21
C ILE A 18 21.79 14.44 -12.56
N PHE A 19 20.88 14.53 -11.59
CA PHE A 19 19.44 14.38 -11.85
C PHE A 19 18.92 15.41 -12.87
N ALA A 20 19.38 16.66 -12.79
CA ALA A 20 19.02 17.70 -13.74
C ALA A 20 19.49 17.37 -15.17
N ILE A 21 20.72 16.88 -15.33
CA ILE A 21 21.26 16.48 -16.64
C ILE A 21 20.40 15.36 -17.26
N PHE A 22 20.05 14.33 -16.49
CA PHE A 22 19.18 13.25 -16.99
C PHE A 22 17.79 13.76 -17.35
N PHE A 23 17.19 14.61 -16.51
CA PHE A 23 15.86 15.17 -16.74
C PHE A 23 15.81 16.09 -17.98
N PHE A 24 16.69 17.08 -18.05
CA PHE A 24 16.74 18.03 -19.17
C PHE A 24 17.28 17.40 -20.46
N GLY A 25 18.14 16.38 -20.35
CA GLY A 25 18.60 15.57 -21.47
C GLY A 25 17.53 14.63 -22.04
N GLY A 26 16.35 14.54 -21.42
CA GLY A 26 15.26 13.66 -21.85
C GLY A 26 15.54 12.17 -21.63
N ILE A 27 16.59 11.84 -20.86
CA ILE A 27 16.97 10.46 -20.57
C ILE A 27 16.28 10.05 -19.26
N MET A 28 15.25 9.24 -19.38
CA MET A 28 14.47 8.73 -18.24
C MET A 28 14.75 7.24 -18.07
N PRO A 29 15.87 6.86 -17.42
CA PRO A 29 16.15 5.46 -17.15
C PRO A 29 15.11 4.95 -16.16
N GLN A 30 14.21 4.13 -16.67
CA GLN A 30 13.15 3.50 -15.88
C GLN A 30 13.03 2.03 -16.26
N THR A 31 12.61 1.23 -15.28
CA THR A 31 12.22 -0.16 -15.51
C THR A 31 10.73 -0.29 -15.28
N THR A 32 10.15 -1.43 -15.63
CA THR A 32 8.76 -1.71 -15.31
C THR A 32 8.60 -1.90 -13.80
N LEU A 33 7.57 -1.27 -13.25
CA LEU A 33 7.01 -1.60 -11.94
C LEU A 33 5.95 -2.67 -12.14
N ASN A 34 5.89 -3.63 -11.22
CA ASN A 34 4.87 -4.67 -11.24
C ASN A 34 3.64 -4.16 -10.46
N GLY A 35 2.44 -4.46 -10.96
CA GLY A 35 1.17 -4.13 -10.29
C GLY A 35 0.35 -3.05 -11.00
N VAL A 36 -0.57 -2.44 -10.26
CA VAL A 36 -1.47 -1.40 -10.77
C VAL A 36 -0.75 -0.06 -10.72
N VAL A 37 -0.23 0.38 -11.86
CA VAL A 37 0.40 1.70 -12.00
C VAL A 37 -0.46 2.54 -12.93
N GLU A 38 -1.13 3.56 -12.37
CA GLU A 38 -1.79 4.58 -13.18
C GLU A 38 -0.74 5.51 -13.77
N GLN A 39 -0.63 5.55 -15.09
CA GLN A 39 0.30 6.44 -15.76
C GLN A 39 -0.33 7.82 -15.94
N ASN A 40 0.26 8.85 -15.34
CA ASN A 40 -0.16 10.22 -15.59
C ASN A 40 0.36 10.72 -16.94
N ILE A 41 -0.52 11.32 -17.74
CA ILE A 41 -0.16 11.97 -19.01
C ILE A 41 0.32 13.40 -18.77
N LYS A 42 1.25 13.88 -19.62
CA LYS A 42 1.74 15.27 -19.53
C LYS A 42 0.61 16.24 -19.87
N PRO A 43 0.22 17.15 -18.97
CA PRO A 43 -0.89 18.07 -19.25
C PRO A 43 -0.50 19.09 -20.31
N LYS A 44 -1.47 19.49 -21.13
CA LYS A 44 -1.32 20.60 -22.07
C LYS A 44 -1.35 21.92 -21.31
N ARG A 45 -0.55 22.88 -21.78
CA ARG A 45 -0.52 24.23 -21.21
C ARG A 45 -1.73 25.01 -21.73
N GLU A 46 -2.74 25.19 -20.90
CA GLU A 46 -3.91 26.01 -21.20
C GLU A 46 -4.06 27.10 -20.13
N PHE A 47 -4.28 28.34 -20.54
CA PHE A 47 -4.34 29.47 -19.60
C PHE A 47 -5.44 29.28 -18.53
N LYS A 48 -6.57 28.71 -18.93
CA LYS A 48 -7.69 28.38 -18.03
C LYS A 48 -7.30 27.33 -16.97
N THR A 49 -6.53 26.31 -17.34
CA THR A 49 -6.10 25.24 -16.41
C THR A 49 -4.92 25.66 -15.53
N ILE A 50 -4.13 26.64 -15.98
CA ILE A 50 -3.08 27.24 -15.18
C ILE A 50 -3.68 28.15 -14.11
N MET A 51 -4.67 28.97 -14.49
CA MET A 51 -5.29 29.94 -13.58
C MET A 51 -6.17 29.28 -12.51
N ASN A 52 -6.70 28.08 -12.77
CA ASN A 52 -7.49 27.32 -11.80
C ASN A 52 -6.67 26.29 -10.99
N GLY A 53 -5.34 26.23 -11.16
CA GLY A 53 -4.46 25.32 -10.41
C GLY A 53 -4.40 23.88 -10.92
N LYS A 54 -5.26 23.49 -11.87
CA LYS A 54 -5.35 22.10 -12.36
C LYS A 54 -4.08 21.66 -13.08
N TYR A 55 -3.48 22.55 -13.87
CA TYR A 55 -2.24 22.27 -14.58
C TYR A 55 -1.09 21.91 -13.63
N GLN A 56 -0.98 22.60 -12.49
CA GLN A 56 0.06 22.39 -11.50
C GLN A 56 -0.07 21.01 -10.85
N THR A 57 -1.29 20.61 -10.51
CA THR A 57 -1.57 19.27 -9.96
C THR A 57 -1.25 18.17 -10.96
N GLU A 58 -1.78 18.27 -12.19
CA GLU A 58 -1.54 17.26 -13.24
C GLU A 58 -0.06 17.18 -13.63
N TYR A 59 0.62 18.32 -13.71
CA TYR A 59 2.04 18.37 -14.04
C TYR A 59 2.88 17.76 -12.92
N SER A 60 2.52 18.01 -11.65
CA SER A 60 3.19 17.40 -10.49
C SER A 60 3.07 15.87 -10.52
N ASN A 61 1.90 15.35 -10.85
CA ASN A 61 1.69 13.90 -10.96
C ASN A 61 2.49 13.31 -12.13
N TRP A 62 2.42 13.92 -13.31
CA TRP A 62 3.24 13.51 -14.45
C TRP A 62 4.72 13.57 -14.13
N PHE A 63 5.20 14.65 -13.50
CA PHE A 63 6.59 14.82 -13.10
C PHE A 63 7.02 13.74 -12.12
N ALA A 64 6.19 13.42 -11.12
CA ALA A 64 6.44 12.37 -10.16
C ALA A 64 6.61 11.00 -10.83
N ASP A 65 5.85 10.71 -11.89
CA ASP A 65 5.96 9.46 -12.66
C ASP A 65 7.17 9.42 -13.59
N ASN A 66 7.55 10.57 -14.16
CA ASN A 66 8.59 10.68 -15.18
C ASN A 66 9.94 11.13 -14.60
N PHE A 67 10.09 11.16 -13.27
CA PHE A 67 11.34 11.53 -12.63
C PHE A 67 12.44 10.50 -12.96
N PRO A 68 13.68 10.92 -13.31
CA PRO A 68 14.76 10.00 -13.63
C PRO A 68 15.05 9.08 -12.44
N PHE A 69 15.29 7.81 -12.73
CA PHE A 69 15.57 6.77 -11.74
C PHE A 69 14.43 6.46 -10.74
N ARG A 70 13.23 7.03 -10.89
CA ARG A 70 12.08 6.79 -10.01
C ARG A 70 11.88 5.30 -9.73
N THR A 71 11.80 4.48 -10.77
CA THR A 71 11.54 3.04 -10.58
C THR A 71 12.63 2.35 -9.75
N TYR A 72 13.89 2.72 -9.92
CA TYR A 72 14.97 2.13 -9.14
C TYR A 72 14.88 2.55 -7.67
N ILE A 73 14.58 3.83 -7.41
CA ILE A 73 14.38 4.36 -6.06
C ILE A 73 13.21 3.64 -5.37
N VAL A 74 12.09 3.48 -6.08
CA VAL A 74 10.91 2.75 -5.58
C VAL A 74 11.28 1.30 -5.25
N LYS A 75 11.98 0.58 -6.14
CA LYS A 75 12.41 -0.80 -5.87
C LYS A 75 13.35 -0.91 -4.67
N ILE A 76 14.31 0.01 -4.53
CA ILE A 76 15.22 0.04 -3.38
C ILE A 76 14.42 0.32 -2.09
N TYR A 77 13.49 1.27 -2.13
CA TYR A 77 12.62 1.57 -1.00
C TYR A 77 11.77 0.35 -0.61
N ASP A 78 11.11 -0.29 -1.57
CA ASP A 78 10.29 -1.47 -1.34
C ASP A 78 11.11 -2.62 -0.75
N GLU A 79 12.33 -2.84 -1.23
CA GLU A 79 13.25 -3.87 -0.72
C GLU A 79 13.68 -3.57 0.74
N ILE A 80 14.00 -2.32 1.06
CA ILE A 80 14.33 -1.91 2.44
C ILE A 80 13.12 -2.12 3.35
N MET A 81 11.93 -1.71 2.90
CA MET A 81 10.72 -1.83 3.69
C MET A 81 10.31 -3.29 3.88
N PHE A 82 10.49 -4.13 2.85
CA PHE A 82 10.27 -5.56 2.92
C PHE A 82 11.19 -6.22 3.95
N ASN A 83 12.49 -5.94 3.89
CA ASN A 83 13.48 -6.52 4.81
C ASN A 83 13.36 -6.02 6.26
N THR A 84 12.82 -4.81 6.46
CA THR A 84 12.58 -4.25 7.79
C THR A 84 11.21 -4.62 8.36
N GLU A 85 10.43 -5.45 7.66
CA GLU A 85 9.03 -5.74 7.99
C GLU A 85 8.23 -4.45 8.22
N SER A 86 8.45 -3.41 7.40
CA SER A 86 7.72 -2.15 7.52
C SER A 86 6.43 -2.17 6.70
N ILE A 87 5.51 -1.26 7.03
CA ILE A 87 4.22 -1.14 6.32
C ILE A 87 4.39 -0.21 5.12
N VAL A 88 4.05 -0.69 3.93
CA VAL A 88 3.99 0.10 2.69
C VAL A 88 2.60 -0.07 2.09
N ASN A 89 1.88 1.03 1.88
CA ASN A 89 0.54 1.02 1.30
C ASN A 89 -0.44 0.04 2.00
N GLY A 90 -0.36 -0.06 3.33
CA GLY A 90 -1.21 -0.97 4.11
C GLY A 90 -0.87 -2.45 3.94
N VAL A 91 0.30 -2.78 3.38
CA VAL A 91 0.82 -4.15 3.27
C VAL A 91 2.10 -4.26 4.08
N LYS A 92 2.25 -5.38 4.78
CA LYS A 92 3.41 -5.70 5.61
C LYS A 92 4.02 -7.04 5.19
N ALA A 93 5.34 -7.10 5.13
CA ALA A 93 6.06 -8.34 4.87
C ALA A 93 6.08 -9.23 6.13
N GLY A 94 5.69 -10.48 5.96
CA GLY A 94 5.85 -11.57 6.92
C GLY A 94 6.97 -12.52 6.50
N LYS A 95 7.00 -13.72 7.10
CA LYS A 95 8.02 -14.73 6.80
C LYS A 95 7.80 -15.38 5.43
N ASN A 96 8.82 -16.05 4.91
CA ASN A 96 8.78 -16.84 3.68
C ASN A 96 8.32 -16.07 2.43
N GLY A 97 8.47 -14.73 2.42
CA GLY A 97 8.01 -13.89 1.32
C GLY A 97 6.51 -13.56 1.34
N ASN A 98 5.80 -13.93 2.41
CA ASN A 98 4.36 -13.70 2.48
C ASN A 98 4.03 -12.25 2.83
N LEU A 99 3.24 -11.61 1.97
CA LEU A 99 2.67 -10.29 2.23
C LEU A 99 1.32 -10.40 2.92
N PHE A 100 1.07 -9.51 3.88
CA PHE A 100 -0.15 -9.43 4.67
C PHE A 100 -0.73 -8.02 4.64
N GLY A 101 -2.01 -7.90 4.29
CA GLY A 101 -2.73 -6.63 4.37
C GLY A 101 -3.00 -6.27 5.83
N GLU A 102 -2.65 -5.05 6.22
CA GLU A 102 -2.77 -4.55 7.58
C GLU A 102 -4.22 -4.61 8.08
N TYR A 103 -5.18 -4.22 7.24
CA TYR A 103 -6.60 -4.24 7.57
C TYR A 103 -7.07 -5.65 7.97
N PHE A 104 -6.86 -6.64 7.10
CA PHE A 104 -7.27 -8.02 7.35
C PHE A 104 -6.52 -8.64 8.54
N THR A 105 -5.23 -8.32 8.69
CA THR A 105 -4.40 -8.83 9.79
C THR A 105 -4.84 -8.26 11.13
N LYS A 106 -5.14 -6.97 11.21
CA LYS A 106 -5.68 -6.36 12.42
C LYS A 106 -7.06 -6.91 12.73
N GLN A 107 -7.91 -7.08 11.71
CA GLN A 107 -9.24 -7.62 11.88
C GLN A 107 -9.21 -9.06 12.42
N SER A 108 -8.31 -9.91 11.93
CA SER A 108 -8.16 -11.29 12.42
C SER A 108 -7.63 -11.37 13.85
N LEU A 109 -6.89 -10.35 14.31
CA LEU A 109 -6.30 -10.33 15.65
C LEU A 109 -7.22 -9.69 16.69
N ILE A 110 -7.78 -8.53 16.38
CA ILE A 110 -8.47 -7.68 17.38
C ILE A 110 -10.00 -7.79 17.21
N GLY A 111 -10.49 -8.29 16.08
CA GLY A 111 -11.92 -8.56 15.88
C GLY A 111 -12.83 -7.35 15.98
N THR A 112 -12.32 -6.12 15.76
CA THR A 112 -13.08 -4.88 15.99
C THR A 112 -13.97 -4.48 14.81
N LEU A 113 -14.82 -5.39 14.33
CA LEU A 113 -15.96 -4.94 13.54
C LEU A 113 -17.02 -4.43 14.50
N ASP A 114 -17.41 -3.18 14.32
CA ASP A 114 -18.54 -2.59 15.04
C ASP A 114 -19.81 -3.42 14.77
N LYS A 115 -20.50 -3.83 15.83
CA LYS A 115 -21.72 -4.64 15.75
C LYS A 115 -22.75 -3.99 14.83
N ILE A 116 -22.87 -2.67 14.85
CA ILE A 116 -23.80 -1.94 13.98
C ILE A 116 -23.43 -2.13 12.50
N GLN A 117 -22.14 -2.13 12.17
CA GLN A 117 -21.67 -2.38 10.80
C GLN A 117 -21.99 -3.82 10.37
N VAL A 118 -21.74 -4.81 11.24
CA VAL A 118 -22.05 -6.22 10.96
C VAL A 118 -23.55 -6.41 10.74
N ASP A 119 -24.38 -5.83 11.59
CA ASP A 119 -25.85 -5.89 11.48
C ASP A 119 -26.34 -5.23 10.18
N ASN A 120 -25.71 -4.14 9.73
CA ASN A 120 -25.99 -3.50 8.45
C ASN A 120 -25.65 -4.42 7.27
N TYR A 121 -24.47 -5.06 7.29
CA TYR A 121 -24.10 -6.02 6.27
C TYR A 121 -25.06 -7.20 6.20
N ALA A 122 -25.44 -7.76 7.36
CA ALA A 122 -26.40 -8.86 7.43
C ALA A 122 -27.78 -8.47 6.87
N ARG A 123 -28.27 -7.27 7.20
CA ARG A 123 -29.54 -6.75 6.65
C ARG A 123 -29.49 -6.57 5.13
N ASN A 124 -28.39 -6.02 4.62
CA ASN A 124 -28.21 -5.84 3.18
C ASN A 124 -28.13 -7.19 2.45
N LEU A 125 -27.42 -8.17 3.02
CA LEU A 125 -27.32 -9.51 2.47
C LEU A 125 -28.68 -10.20 2.45
N LYS A 126 -29.46 -10.08 3.53
CA LYS A 126 -30.83 -10.61 3.60
C LYS A 126 -31.74 -9.98 2.56
N PHE A 127 -31.67 -8.66 2.38
CA PHE A 127 -32.42 -7.97 1.33
C PHE A 127 -32.08 -8.51 -0.07
N ILE A 128 -30.79 -8.72 -0.37
CA ILE A 128 -30.35 -9.29 -1.65
C ILE A 128 -30.89 -10.71 -1.83
N GLN A 129 -30.79 -11.53 -0.78
CA GLN A 129 -31.32 -12.90 -0.77
C GLN A 129 -32.82 -12.91 -1.07
N ASP A 130 -33.61 -12.11 -0.38
CA ASP A 130 -35.06 -12.02 -0.57
C ASP A 130 -35.42 -11.64 -2.03
N LYS A 131 -34.65 -10.71 -2.63
CA LYS A 131 -34.82 -10.30 -4.03
C LYS A 131 -34.42 -11.35 -5.05
N LEU A 132 -33.52 -12.26 -4.70
CA LEU A 132 -33.17 -13.39 -5.55
C LEU A 132 -34.20 -14.51 -5.43
N GLU A 133 -34.68 -14.79 -4.21
CA GLU A 133 -35.75 -15.76 -3.92
C GLU A 133 -37.06 -15.40 -4.63
N GLU A 134 -37.46 -14.12 -4.63
CA GLU A 134 -38.61 -13.60 -5.41
C GLU A 134 -38.54 -13.95 -6.91
N ARG A 135 -37.34 -14.23 -7.43
CA ARG A 135 -37.07 -14.57 -8.84
C ARG A 135 -36.73 -16.04 -9.05
N GLY A 136 -36.92 -16.89 -8.04
CA GLY A 136 -36.60 -18.32 -8.07
C GLY A 136 -35.10 -18.60 -8.16
N LYS A 137 -34.25 -17.73 -7.58
CA LYS A 137 -32.79 -17.91 -7.56
C LYS A 137 -32.29 -18.06 -6.12
N ASP A 138 -31.40 -19.02 -5.92
CA ASP A 138 -30.71 -19.22 -4.65
C ASP A 138 -29.46 -18.34 -4.54
N LEU A 139 -29.20 -17.80 -3.34
CA LEU A 139 -27.96 -17.11 -3.00
C LEU A 139 -27.04 -18.02 -2.19
N ILE A 140 -25.84 -18.27 -2.69
CA ILE A 140 -24.77 -18.95 -1.95
C ILE A 140 -23.74 -17.89 -1.56
N TYR A 141 -23.60 -17.64 -0.24
CA TYR A 141 -22.63 -16.71 0.31
C TYR A 141 -21.54 -17.47 1.06
N ILE A 142 -20.29 -17.34 0.59
CA ILE A 142 -19.14 -18.07 1.13
C ILE A 142 -18.22 -17.07 1.82
N ILE A 143 -17.96 -17.29 3.11
CA ILE A 143 -16.97 -16.53 3.87
C ILE A 143 -15.69 -17.37 3.91
N THR A 144 -14.61 -16.82 3.36
CA THR A 144 -13.30 -17.45 3.40
C THR A 144 -12.46 -16.82 4.51
N PRO A 145 -11.65 -17.59 5.24
CA PRO A 145 -10.73 -17.03 6.22
C PRO A 145 -9.70 -16.12 5.53
N SER A 146 -9.19 -15.15 6.29
CA SER A 146 -8.13 -14.28 5.79
C SER A 146 -6.79 -15.01 5.76
N LYS A 147 -5.83 -14.54 4.93
CA LYS A 147 -4.47 -15.10 4.90
C LYS A 147 -3.81 -15.08 6.30
N ALA A 148 -4.13 -14.08 7.11
CA ALA A 148 -3.63 -13.94 8.48
C ALA A 148 -4.18 -15.04 9.42
N GLU A 149 -5.38 -15.56 9.17
CA GLU A 149 -5.98 -16.67 9.92
C GLU A 149 -5.45 -18.03 9.47
N VAL A 150 -5.16 -18.17 8.17
CA VAL A 150 -4.69 -19.44 7.59
C VAL A 150 -3.19 -19.66 7.80
N LEU A 151 -2.39 -18.59 7.81
CA LEU A 151 -0.93 -18.63 7.94
C LEU A 151 -0.41 -17.76 9.11
N PRO A 152 -0.88 -17.99 10.35
CA PRO A 152 -0.47 -17.19 11.50
C PRO A 152 1.04 -17.28 11.81
N GLU A 153 1.67 -18.42 11.48
CA GLU A 153 3.11 -18.65 11.61
C GLU A 153 3.96 -17.82 10.65
N ASP A 154 3.36 -17.25 9.62
CA ASP A 154 4.04 -16.37 8.67
C ASP A 154 3.81 -14.89 8.95
N LEU A 155 2.95 -14.55 9.93
CA LEU A 155 2.70 -13.17 10.31
C LEU A 155 3.98 -12.42 10.70
N PRO A 156 4.05 -11.10 10.40
CA PRO A 156 5.10 -10.21 10.92
C PRO A 156 5.26 -10.36 12.44
N TRP A 157 6.48 -10.22 12.96
CA TRP A 157 6.79 -10.69 14.32
C TRP A 157 5.85 -10.11 15.39
N ASN A 158 5.55 -8.82 15.29
CA ASN A 158 4.71 -8.08 16.23
C ASN A 158 3.25 -8.57 16.23
N TYR A 159 2.73 -8.95 15.06
CA TYR A 159 1.38 -9.50 14.91
C TYR A 159 1.30 -10.94 15.40
N ARG A 160 2.34 -11.72 15.15
CA ARG A 160 2.45 -13.09 15.64
C ARG A 160 2.50 -13.16 17.16
N ALA A 161 3.27 -12.28 17.80
CA ALA A 161 3.31 -12.20 19.26
C ALA A 161 1.92 -11.89 19.84
N ALA A 162 1.17 -10.97 19.22
CA ALA A 162 -0.21 -10.68 19.60
C ALA A 162 -1.16 -11.86 19.35
N TYR A 163 -1.00 -12.59 18.24
CA TYR A 163 -1.82 -13.75 17.90
C TYR A 163 -1.73 -14.84 18.97
N TYR A 164 -0.51 -15.21 19.37
CA TYR A 164 -0.31 -16.26 20.37
C TYR A 164 -0.76 -15.83 21.77
N SER A 165 -0.53 -14.57 22.17
CA SER A 165 -0.97 -14.10 23.49
C SER A 165 -2.49 -14.12 23.62
N LEU A 166 -3.23 -13.74 22.57
CA LEU A 166 -4.70 -13.77 22.56
C LEU A 166 -5.25 -15.20 22.62
N ASN A 167 -4.62 -16.14 21.91
CA ASN A 167 -5.05 -17.53 21.91
C ASN A 167 -4.71 -18.25 23.22
N GLU A 168 -3.60 -17.90 23.88
CA GLU A 168 -3.30 -18.39 25.24
C GLU A 168 -4.33 -17.88 26.26
N THR A 169 -4.70 -16.59 26.22
CA THR A 169 -5.73 -16.07 27.13
C THR A 169 -7.10 -16.69 26.88
N ALA A 170 -7.47 -16.93 25.62
CA ALA A 170 -8.73 -17.60 25.28
C ALA A 170 -8.78 -19.02 25.86
N ASN A 171 -7.67 -19.77 25.80
CA ASN A 171 -7.59 -21.13 26.35
C ASN A 171 -7.65 -21.18 27.89
N ILE A 172 -7.29 -20.09 28.58
CA ILE A 172 -7.40 -19.97 30.04
C ILE A 172 -8.83 -19.64 30.46
N ILE A 173 -9.55 -18.80 29.70
CA ILE A 173 -10.93 -18.37 30.03
C ILE A 173 -11.96 -19.49 29.80
N ILE A 174 -11.66 -20.44 28.91
CA ILE A 174 -12.58 -21.54 28.54
C ILE A 174 -12.42 -22.77 29.46
N LYS A 175 -11.42 -22.79 30.36
CA LYS A 175 -11.26 -23.82 31.41
C LYS A 175 -11.88 -23.41 32.73
#